data_AF-A0A1V5AUD9-F1
#
_entry.id   AF-A0A1V5AUD9-F1
#
_cell.length_a   1.000
_cell.length_b   1.000
_cell.length_c   1.000
_cell.angle_alpha   90.00
_cell.angle_beta   90.00
_cell.angle_gamma   90.00
#
_symmetry.space_group_name_H-M   'P 1'
#
loop_
_entity.id
_entity.type
_entity.pdbx_description
1 polymer ?
#
loop_
_entity_poly.entity_id
_entity_poly.type
_entity_poly.pdbx_seq_one_letter_code
_entity_poly.pdbx_strand_id
1 'polypeptide(L)'
;MSRMGWNVMPTSSNARGIDIIAYSTDGLRFVTMQVKALSKRNPAPIGNSLDKIMGDFWIIIVNVSQDPHAFVMLPSEVKQMAHKGVKEGRISYWLQPVDYDRDDFRERWDRIGRGDGIGDKINEGNS
;
A
#
# COMPACT_ATOMS: atom_id res chain seq x y z
N MET A 1 -5.02 -2.76 -10.08
CA MET A 1 -5.65 -1.42 -10.03
C MET A 1 -6.47 -1.09 -11.28
N SER A 2 -5.89 -0.88 -12.47
CA SER A 2 -6.69 -0.56 -13.68
C SER A 2 -7.73 -1.63 -14.04
N ARG A 3 -7.36 -2.91 -13.88
CA ARG A 3 -8.29 -4.06 -14.00
C ARG A 3 -9.47 -4.05 -13.00
N MET A 4 -9.42 -3.19 -11.99
CA MET A 4 -10.47 -3.01 -10.97
C MET A 4 -11.21 -1.67 -11.13
N GLY A 5 -11.10 -1.02 -12.30
CA GLY A 5 -11.83 0.21 -12.61
C GLY A 5 -11.20 1.49 -12.06
N TRP A 6 -9.98 1.42 -11.54
CA TRP A 6 -9.26 2.60 -11.05
C TRP A 6 -8.41 3.25 -12.15
N ASN A 7 -8.45 4.56 -12.25
CA ASN A 7 -7.46 5.34 -12.99
C ASN A 7 -6.23 5.53 -12.11
N VAL A 8 -5.03 5.21 -12.60
CA VAL A 8 -3.81 5.11 -11.78
C VAL A 8 -2.76 6.10 -12.25
N MET A 9 -2.16 6.80 -11.30
CA MET A 9 -1.08 7.76 -11.52
C MET A 9 0.09 7.45 -10.59
N PRO A 10 1.31 7.21 -11.11
CA PRO A 10 2.50 7.19 -10.28
C PRO A 10 2.82 8.61 -9.81
N THR A 11 3.30 8.76 -8.58
CA THR A 11 3.80 10.04 -8.10
C THR A 11 5.25 10.23 -8.52
N SER A 12 5.67 11.47 -8.73
CA SER A 12 7.10 11.78 -8.77
C SER A 12 7.67 11.61 -7.36
N SER A 13 8.90 11.09 -7.26
CA SER A 13 9.61 10.67 -6.04
C SER A 13 9.82 11.75 -4.96
N ASN A 14 9.19 12.92 -5.10
CA ASN A 14 9.19 14.02 -4.16
C ASN A 14 7.84 14.19 -3.43
N ALA A 15 6.84 13.34 -3.70
CA ALA A 15 5.68 13.19 -2.83
C ALA A 15 6.14 12.53 -1.53
N ARG A 16 5.60 12.94 -0.38
CA ARG A 16 6.10 12.67 0.99
C ARG A 16 6.24 11.20 1.40
N GLY A 17 6.06 10.23 0.51
CA GLY A 17 6.09 8.80 0.78
C GLY A 17 4.97 8.02 0.08
N ILE A 18 4.12 8.67 -0.72
CA ILE A 18 3.13 8.03 -1.59
C ILE A 18 3.77 7.78 -2.94
N ASP A 19 3.66 6.56 -3.45
CA ASP A 19 4.21 6.13 -4.75
C ASP A 19 3.14 6.07 -5.84
N ILE A 20 1.89 5.79 -5.46
CA ILE A 20 0.76 5.66 -6.39
C ILE A 20 -0.46 6.38 -5.82
N ILE A 21 -1.16 7.11 -6.69
CA ILE A 21 -2.51 7.60 -6.45
C ILE A 21 -3.42 6.94 -7.48
N ALA A 22 -4.54 6.39 -7.03
CA ALA A 22 -5.58 5.85 -7.90
C ALA A 22 -6.91 6.56 -7.60
N TYR A 23 -7.66 6.91 -8.64
CA TYR A 23 -8.95 7.59 -8.51
C TYR A 23 -10.04 6.86 -9.29
N SER A 24 -11.27 6.95 -8.80
CA SER A 24 -12.44 6.31 -9.42
C SER A 24 -12.74 6.91 -10.79
N THR A 25 -13.56 6.23 -11.58
CA THR A 25 -13.92 6.69 -12.93
C THR A 25 -14.61 8.07 -12.91
N ASP A 26 -15.40 8.36 -11.87
CA ASP A 26 -16.04 9.66 -11.64
C ASP A 26 -15.12 10.71 -10.99
N GLY A 27 -13.90 10.33 -10.61
CA GLY A 27 -12.92 11.20 -9.95
C GLY A 27 -13.25 11.60 -8.50
N LEU A 28 -14.33 11.07 -7.91
CA LEU A 28 -14.79 11.47 -6.58
C LEU A 28 -14.09 10.72 -5.44
N ARG A 29 -13.60 9.51 -5.70
CA ARG A 29 -12.91 8.68 -4.74
C ARG A 29 -11.45 8.57 -5.16
N PHE A 30 -10.56 8.65 -4.20
CA PHE A 30 -9.14 8.40 -4.40
C PHE A 30 -8.61 7.47 -3.31
N VAL A 31 -7.62 6.67 -3.70
CA VAL A 31 -6.85 5.82 -2.80
C VAL A 31 -5.37 6.06 -3.10
N THR A 32 -4.60 6.15 -2.03
CA THR A 32 -3.17 6.45 -2.06
C THR A 32 -2.40 5.25 -1.54
N MET A 33 -1.27 4.94 -2.17
CA MET A 33 -0.48 3.77 -1.85
C MET A 33 0.99 4.11 -1.71
N GLN A 34 1.59 3.58 -0.67
CA GLN A 34 3.04 3.48 -0.53
C GLN A 34 3.47 2.07 -0.97
N VAL A 35 4.51 1.96 -1.79
CA VAL A 35 4.96 0.73 -2.43
C VAL A 35 6.41 0.42 -2.05
N LYS A 36 6.69 -0.84 -1.70
CA LYS A 36 8.04 -1.39 -1.56
C LYS A 36 8.26 -2.53 -2.53
N ALA A 37 9.08 -2.29 -3.54
CA ALA A 37 9.50 -3.29 -4.51
C ALA A 37 10.81 -3.95 -4.09
N LEU A 38 10.82 -5.27 -3.95
CA LEU A 38 11.96 -6.08 -3.54
C LEU A 38 12.28 -7.12 -4.61
N SER A 39 13.57 -7.30 -4.91
CA SER A 39 14.01 -8.32 -5.87
C SER A 39 13.84 -9.76 -5.37
N LYS A 40 13.72 -9.95 -4.06
CA LYS A 40 13.58 -11.23 -3.38
C LYS A 40 12.65 -11.09 -2.17
N ARG A 41 12.22 -12.21 -1.60
CA ARG A 41 11.48 -12.31 -0.33
C ARG A 41 12.36 -11.94 0.88
N ASN A 42 12.65 -10.66 1.02
CA ASN A 42 13.50 -10.07 2.07
C ASN A 42 12.67 -9.22 3.05
N PRO A 43 13.24 -8.81 4.20
CA PRO A 43 12.60 -7.83 5.06
C PRO A 43 12.26 -6.53 4.30
N ALA A 44 11.02 -6.07 4.43
CA ALA A 44 10.54 -4.88 3.75
C ALA A 44 10.92 -3.63 4.57
N PRO A 45 11.75 -2.71 4.05
CA PRO A 45 12.23 -1.57 4.83
C PRO A 45 11.13 -0.53 5.01
N ILE A 46 10.91 -0.10 6.25
CA ILE A 46 10.04 1.04 6.59
C ILE A 46 10.88 2.32 6.67
N GLY A 47 12.06 2.25 7.30
CA GLY A 47 12.95 3.39 7.50
C GLY A 47 13.32 3.58 8.96
N ASN A 48 13.54 4.82 9.38
CA ASN A 48 14.00 5.15 10.74
C ASN A 48 12.87 5.64 11.68
N SER A 49 11.65 5.80 11.18
CA SER A 49 10.46 6.13 11.98
C SER A 49 9.21 5.49 11.36
N LEU A 50 8.29 5.06 12.22
CA LEU A 50 6.96 4.58 11.82
C LEU A 50 6.02 5.72 11.38
N ASP A 51 6.34 6.97 11.71
CA ASP A 51 5.56 8.15 11.32
C ASP A 51 5.59 8.41 9.81
N LYS A 52 6.55 7.79 9.11
CA LYS A 52 6.70 7.85 7.65
C LYS A 52 5.78 6.90 6.90
N ILE A 53 5.10 5.98 7.62
CA ILE A 53 4.07 5.12 7.03
C ILE A 53 2.84 5.97 6.74
N MET A 54 2.47 6.05 5.47
CA MET A 54 1.38 6.88 4.98
C MET A 54 0.64 6.21 3.83
N GLY A 55 -0.43 6.88 3.39
CA GLY A 55 -1.35 6.39 2.37
C GLY A 55 -2.46 5.57 2.97
N ASP A 56 -3.39 5.17 2.12
CA ASP A 56 -4.52 4.28 2.49
C ASP A 56 -4.07 2.82 2.53
N PHE A 57 -3.09 2.47 1.68
CA PHE A 57 -2.53 1.12 1.60
C PHE A 57 -1.00 1.13 1.53
N TRP A 58 -0.42 0.05 2.02
CA TRP A 58 0.98 -0.28 1.90
C TRP A 58 1.13 -1.55 1.07
N ILE A 59 1.83 -1.46 -0.06
CA ILE A 59 1.96 -2.56 -1.01
C ILE A 59 3.39 -3.04 -1.00
N ILE A 60 3.62 -4.30 -0.69
CA ILE A 60 4.92 -4.95 -0.85
C ILE A 60 4.86 -5.79 -2.11
N ILE A 61 5.82 -5.61 -3.01
CA ILE A 61 5.98 -6.47 -4.19
C ILE A 61 7.33 -7.18 -4.06
N VAL A 62 7.32 -8.50 -4.02
CA VAL A 62 8.54 -9.32 -3.98
C VAL A 62 8.80 -9.97 -5.33
N ASN A 63 10.02 -10.46 -5.54
CA ASN A 63 10.43 -11.19 -6.75
C ASN A 63 10.18 -10.41 -8.05
N VAL A 64 10.34 -9.08 -8.02
CA VAL A 64 9.93 -8.18 -9.12
C VAL A 64 10.58 -8.46 -10.48
N SER A 65 11.68 -9.22 -10.53
CA SER A 65 12.39 -9.58 -11.76
C SER A 65 12.08 -11.00 -12.26
N GLN A 66 11.20 -11.73 -11.58
CA GLN A 66 10.85 -13.13 -11.90
C GLN A 66 9.33 -13.30 -11.85
N ASP A 67 8.82 -13.94 -10.80
CA ASP A 67 7.40 -14.15 -10.55
C ASP A 67 6.94 -13.20 -9.44
N PRO A 68 6.48 -11.98 -9.78
CA PRO A 68 6.14 -10.98 -8.79
C PRO A 68 4.89 -11.36 -8.00
N HIS A 69 4.93 -11.12 -6.70
CA HIS A 69 3.76 -11.23 -5.83
C HIS A 69 3.57 -9.96 -5.03
N ALA A 70 2.33 -9.51 -4.95
CA ALA A 70 1.92 -8.33 -4.20
C ALA A 70 1.25 -8.72 -2.88
N PHE A 71 1.52 -7.94 -1.84
CA PHE A 71 0.89 -8.04 -0.53
C PHE A 71 0.26 -6.70 -0.21
N VAL A 72 -1.06 -6.70 -0.03
CA VAL A 72 -1.87 -5.50 0.17
C VAL A 72 -2.17 -5.37 1.66
N MET A 73 -1.57 -4.39 2.31
CA MET A 73 -1.68 -4.17 3.76
C MET A 73 -2.24 -2.78 4.09
N LEU A 74 -2.84 -2.66 5.27
CA LEU A 74 -3.19 -1.36 5.85
C LEU A 74 -1.99 -0.76 6.60
N PRO A 75 -1.85 0.57 6.65
CA PRO A 75 -0.84 1.25 7.45
C PRO A 75 -0.81 0.82 8.92
N SER A 76 -1.97 0.55 9.53
CA SER A 76 -2.09 0.07 10.91
C SER A 76 -1.47 -1.31 11.11
N GLU A 77 -1.68 -2.23 10.16
CA GLU A 77 -1.11 -3.58 10.18
C GLU A 77 0.42 -3.51 10.05
N VAL A 78 0.92 -2.66 9.14
CA VAL A 78 2.36 -2.43 8.97
C VAL A 78 2.98 -1.89 10.26
N LYS A 79 2.34 -0.89 10.90
CA LYS A 79 2.82 -0.34 12.17
C LYS A 79 2.83 -1.38 13.29
N GLN A 80 1.79 -2.20 13.39
CA GLN A 80 1.65 -3.22 14.42
C GLN A 80 2.70 -4.34 14.28
N MET A 81 3.03 -4.71 13.04
CA MET A 81 3.95 -5.82 12.73
C MET A 81 5.40 -5.37 12.51
N ALA A 82 5.70 -4.06 12.62
CA ALA A 82 7.03 -3.55 12.38
C ALA A 82 8.04 -4.05 13.42
N HIS A 83 9.11 -4.67 12.95
CA HIS A 83 10.26 -5.00 13.76
C HIS A 83 11.16 -3.76 13.93
N LYS A 84 11.63 -3.51 15.17
CA LYS A 84 12.57 -2.44 15.50
C LYS A 84 13.96 -3.01 15.74
N GLY A 85 14.93 -2.63 14.91
CA GLY A 85 16.35 -2.88 15.12
C GLY A 85 17.08 -1.65 15.63
N VAL A 86 18.03 -1.87 16.54
CA VAL A 86 18.97 -0.85 17.01
C VAL A 86 20.39 -1.34 16.75
N LYS A 87 21.17 -0.57 16.01
CA LYS A 87 22.60 -0.84 15.78
C LYS A 87 23.38 0.46 15.90
N GLU A 88 24.38 0.50 16.77
CA GLU A 88 25.24 1.68 16.98
C GLU A 88 24.43 2.97 17.24
N GLY A 89 23.36 2.86 18.04
CA GLY A 89 22.45 3.98 18.35
C GLY A 89 21.51 4.38 17.20
N ARG A 90 21.62 3.77 16.02
CA ARG A 90 20.71 4.01 14.89
C ARG A 90 19.53 3.06 14.96
N ILE A 91 18.33 3.63 14.83
CA ILE A 91 17.07 2.89 14.78
C ILE A 91 16.70 2.61 13.33
N SER A 92 16.26 1.40 13.04
CA SER A 92 15.66 1.02 11.77
C SER A 92 14.45 0.12 12.00
N TYR A 93 13.45 0.27 11.13
CA TYR A 93 12.22 -0.49 11.15
C TYR A 93 12.04 -1.24 9.83
N TRP A 94 11.55 -2.47 9.92
CA TRP A 94 11.22 -3.30 8.77
C TRP A 94 10.11 -4.31 9.12
N LEU A 95 9.40 -4.83 8.11
CA LEU A 95 8.57 -6.02 8.28
C LEU A 95 9.37 -7.27 7.95
N GLN A 96 9.20 -8.34 8.73
CA GLN A 96 9.77 -9.64 8.36
C GLN A 96 8.91 -10.30 7.28
N PRO A 97 9.50 -11.16 6.43
CA PRO A 97 8.74 -11.94 5.45
C PRO A 97 7.58 -12.74 6.02
N VAL A 98 7.72 -13.27 7.23
CA VAL A 98 6.65 -14.01 7.91
C VAL A 98 5.45 -13.14 8.29
N ASP A 99 5.64 -11.83 8.39
CA ASP A 99 4.58 -10.90 8.77
C ASP A 99 3.75 -10.46 7.56
N TYR A 100 4.37 -10.27 6.39
CA TYR A 100 3.66 -9.83 5.18
C TYR A 100 3.30 -10.96 4.20
N ASP A 101 4.07 -12.04 4.14
CA ASP A 101 3.82 -13.15 3.20
C ASP A 101 2.81 -14.12 3.79
N ARG A 102 1.56 -13.65 3.83
CA ARG A 102 0.40 -14.33 4.38
C ARG A 102 -0.76 -14.25 3.39
N ASP A 103 -1.60 -15.27 3.35
CA ASP A 103 -2.77 -15.31 2.47
C ASP A 103 -3.76 -14.16 2.75
N ASP A 104 -3.77 -13.66 3.98
CA ASP A 104 -4.55 -12.47 4.39
C ASP A 104 -4.18 -11.20 3.60
N PHE A 105 -3.00 -11.17 2.98
CA PHE A 105 -2.43 -10.01 2.27
C PHE A 105 -2.09 -10.31 0.80
N ARG A 106 -1.70 -11.55 0.50
CA ARG A 106 -1.20 -11.99 -0.81
C ARG A 106 -2.26 -11.84 -1.91
N GLU A 107 -1.99 -10.98 -2.88
CA GLU A 107 -2.88 -10.65 -4.00
C GLU A 107 -4.28 -10.18 -3.56
N ARG A 108 -4.43 -9.72 -2.31
CA ARG A 108 -5.70 -9.25 -1.73
C ARG A 108 -6.04 -7.83 -2.20
N TRP A 109 -6.02 -7.62 -3.51
CA TRP A 109 -6.37 -6.36 -4.16
C TRP A 109 -7.82 -5.96 -3.91
N ASP A 110 -8.70 -6.93 -3.65
CA ASP A 110 -10.09 -6.72 -3.26
C ASP A 110 -10.24 -5.83 -2.02
N ARG A 111 -9.23 -5.79 -1.13
CA ARG A 111 -9.19 -4.86 0.02
C ARG A 111 -9.27 -3.39 -0.37
N ILE A 112 -8.80 -3.03 -1.58
CA ILE A 112 -8.83 -1.65 -2.10
C ILE A 112 -10.22 -1.29 -2.66
N GLY A 113 -11.04 -2.30 -2.96
CA GLY A 113 -12.33 -2.11 -3.60
C GLY A 113 -12.23 -1.72 -5.08
N ARG A 114 -13.38 -1.38 -5.68
CA ARG A 114 -13.50 -1.08 -7.11
C ARG A 114 -13.62 0.41 -7.40
N GLY A 115 -12.92 0.87 -8.45
CA GLY A 115 -12.93 2.26 -8.91
C GLY A 115 -14.04 2.59 -9.90
N ASP A 116 -14.69 1.56 -10.47
CA ASP A 116 -15.82 1.65 -11.40
C ASP A 116 -17.17 1.39 -10.72
N GLY A 117 -17.17 1.09 -9.42
CA GLY A 117 -18.39 1.07 -8.62
C GLY A 117 -19.02 2.46 -8.62
N ILE A 118 -20.33 2.52 -8.85
CA ILE A 118 -21.12 3.75 -8.70
C ILE A 118 -20.89 4.21 -7.24
N GLY A 119 -20.11 5.27 -7.05
CA GLY A 119 -20.06 5.91 -5.74
C GLY A 119 -21.49 6.26 -5.38
N ASP A 120 -21.92 5.89 -4.17
CA ASP A 120 -23.28 6.17 -3.70
C ASP A 120 -23.65 7.57 -4.14
N LYS A 121 -24.48 7.64 -5.19
CA LYS A 121 -24.98 8.93 -5.67
C LYS A 121 -25.69 9.46 -4.45
N ILE A 122 -25.14 10.53 -3.89
CA ILE A 122 -25.75 11.25 -2.80
C ILE A 122 -27.19 11.45 -3.25
N ASN A 123 -28.10 10.74 -2.60
CA ASN A 123 -29.52 10.96 -2.75
C ASN A 123 -29.76 12.33 -2.10
N GLU A 124 -29.47 13.41 -2.82
CA GLU A 124 -30.07 14.70 -2.54
C GLU A 124 -31.53 14.60 -2.97
N GLY A 125 -32.31 14.03 -2.06
CA GLY A 125 -33.76 13.93 -2.14
C GLY A 125 -34.33 14.06 -0.74
N ASN A 126 -35.07 15.16 -0.55
CA ASN A 126 -35.97 15.52 0.56
C ASN A 126 -35.37 16.27 1.75
N SER A 127 -35.43 17.60 1.68
CA SER A 127 -36.25 18.45 2.57
C SER A 127 -36.44 19.83 1.95
#